data_AF-A0A2V9DD02-F1
#
_entry.id   AF-A0A2V9DD02-F1
#
_cell.length_a   1.000
_cell.length_b   1.000
_cell.length_c   1.000
_cell.angle_alpha   90.00
_cell.angle_beta   90.00
_cell.angle_gamma   90.00
#
_symmetry.space_group_name_H-M   'P 1'
#
loop_
_entity.id
_entity.type
_entity.pdbx_description
1 polymer ?
#
loop_
_entity_poly.entity_id
_entity_poly.type
_entity_poly.pdbx_seq_one_letter_code
_entity_poly.pdbx_strand_id
1 'polypeptide(L)'
;MAGPFSRFLSNSQAQNRANDQRSSIRVDVNLVSVIASVLDQNNRPAPDLQRDQFEIYEESQPQKIEVFEPETRQPLDLALMIDCSLSEIKELQFETER
;
A
#
# COMPACT_ATOMS: atom_id res chain seq x y z
N MET A 1 -0.01 -52.25 -64.02
CA MET A 1 1.18 -52.67 -63.24
C MET A 1 1.72 -51.42 -62.55
N ALA A 2 2.00 -51.51 -61.24
CA ALA A 2 2.45 -50.47 -60.30
C ALA A 2 1.41 -49.46 -59.72
N GLY A 3 1.11 -49.58 -58.42
CA GLY A 3 0.74 -48.43 -57.55
C GLY A 3 2.01 -47.81 -56.93
N PRO A 4 2.00 -47.12 -55.76
CA PRO A 4 0.90 -46.68 -54.88
C PRO A 4 1.03 -45.17 -54.45
N PHE A 5 0.17 -44.66 -53.56
CA PHE A 5 0.54 -44.04 -52.27
C PHE A 5 -0.63 -43.25 -51.65
N SER A 6 -0.94 -43.59 -50.41
CA SER A 6 -1.87 -42.94 -49.48
C SER A 6 -1.10 -41.95 -48.58
N ARG A 7 -1.68 -40.78 -48.27
CA ARG A 7 -1.47 -39.97 -47.05
C ARG A 7 -2.48 -38.80 -47.01
N PHE A 8 -3.42 -38.75 -46.04
CA PHE A 8 -3.28 -38.16 -44.68
C PHE A 8 -3.16 -36.62 -44.76
N LEU A 9 -3.88 -35.73 -44.07
CA LEU A 9 -4.50 -35.74 -42.74
C LEU A 9 -5.42 -34.51 -42.52
N SER A 10 -6.39 -34.72 -41.63
CA SER A 10 -6.82 -33.80 -40.55
C SER A 10 -7.34 -32.41 -40.88
N ASN A 11 -8.67 -32.30 -40.91
CA ASN A 11 -9.36 -31.07 -40.54
C ASN A 11 -9.56 -31.03 -39.00
N SER A 12 -8.48 -30.92 -38.24
CA SER A 12 -8.49 -30.84 -36.77
C SER A 12 -8.18 -29.44 -36.23
N GLN A 13 -8.37 -28.39 -37.04
CA GLN A 13 -8.13 -27.01 -36.62
C GLN A 13 -9.40 -26.19 -36.36
N ALA A 14 -10.58 -26.71 -36.71
CA ALA A 14 -11.85 -26.00 -36.48
C ALA A 14 -12.49 -26.25 -35.10
N GLN A 15 -12.08 -27.29 -34.36
CA GLN A 15 -12.71 -27.66 -33.08
C GLN A 15 -12.04 -27.08 -31.84
N ASN A 16 -10.91 -26.38 -31.95
CA ASN A 16 -10.15 -25.94 -30.78
C ASN A 16 -10.27 -24.44 -30.42
N ARG A 17 -11.20 -23.71 -31.04
CA ARG A 17 -11.46 -22.29 -30.71
C ARG A 17 -12.62 -22.05 -29.73
N ALA A 18 -13.18 -23.12 -29.17
CA ALA A 18 -14.37 -23.04 -28.31
C ALA A 18 -14.09 -23.16 -26.81
N ASN A 19 -12.83 -23.28 -26.36
CA ASN A 19 -12.54 -23.57 -24.94
C ASN A 19 -11.51 -22.66 -24.24
N ASP A 20 -11.25 -21.46 -24.79
CA ASP A 20 -10.36 -20.48 -24.14
C ASP A 20 -11.11 -19.25 -23.59
N GLN A 21 -12.40 -19.40 -23.30
CA GLN A 21 -13.08 -18.51 -22.35
C GLN A 21 -12.76 -18.99 -20.93
N ARG A 22 -11.49 -18.88 -20.53
CA ARG A 22 -11.14 -18.91 -19.10
C ARG A 22 -11.86 -17.76 -18.44
N SER A 23 -12.93 -18.07 -17.72
CA SER A 23 -13.65 -17.13 -16.87
C SER A 23 -12.64 -16.43 -15.96
N SER A 24 -12.35 -15.15 -16.22
CA SER A 24 -11.48 -14.37 -15.36
C SER A 24 -12.15 -14.22 -14.00
N ILE A 25 -11.55 -14.80 -12.95
CA ILE A 25 -12.00 -14.56 -11.59
C ILE A 25 -11.64 -13.10 -11.27
N ARG A 26 -12.66 -12.26 -11.06
CA ARG A 26 -12.51 -10.92 -10.51
C ARG A 26 -12.91 -10.98 -9.05
N VAL A 27 -12.04 -10.50 -8.17
CA VAL A 27 -12.29 -10.39 -6.74
C VAL A 27 -12.22 -8.91 -6.41
N ASP A 28 -13.31 -8.37 -5.89
CA ASP A 28 -13.33 -7.02 -5.33
C ASP A 28 -12.79 -7.09 -3.90
N VAL A 29 -11.75 -6.30 -3.61
CA VAL A 29 -11.16 -6.18 -2.27
C VAL A 29 -11.19 -4.73 -1.83
N ASN A 30 -11.52 -4.49 -0.56
CA ASN A 30 -11.45 -3.18 0.04
C ASN A 30 -10.04 -2.94 0.57
N LEU A 31 -9.30 -2.03 -0.05
CA LEU A 31 -8.02 -1.57 0.48
C LEU A 31 -8.29 -0.50 1.55
N VAL A 32 -7.87 -0.76 2.79
CA VAL A 32 -8.05 0.14 3.93
C VAL A 32 -6.70 0.67 4.40
N SER A 33 -6.64 1.97 4.70
CA SER A 33 -5.43 2.63 5.22
C SER A 33 -5.40 2.59 6.74
N VAL A 34 -4.28 2.16 7.32
CA VAL A 34 -4.02 2.17 8.76
C VAL A 34 -2.83 3.08 9.02
N ILE A 35 -3.01 4.09 9.89
CA ILE A 35 -1.95 5.03 10.27
C ILE A 35 -1.46 4.63 11.66
N ALA A 36 -0.15 4.53 11.82
CA ALA A 36 0.49 4.20 13.09
C ALA A 36 1.72 5.09 13.33
N SER A 37 1.96 5.43 14.60
CA SER A 37 3.16 6.13 15.05
C SER A 37 3.90 5.25 16.04
N VAL A 38 5.16 4.97 15.79
CA VAL A 38 5.99 4.12 16.65
C VAL A 38 7.10 4.96 17.28
N LEU A 39 7.25 4.83 18.60
CA LEU A 39 8.30 5.46 19.38
C LEU A 39 9.28 4.41 19.89
N ASP A 40 10.56 4.77 19.96
CA ASP A 40 11.59 3.97 20.61
C ASP A 40 11.51 4.08 22.15
N GLN A 41 12.39 3.36 22.85
CA GLN A 41 12.46 3.37 24.31
C GLN A 41 12.82 4.75 24.90
N ASN A 42 13.34 5.65 24.07
CA ASN A 42 13.77 6.99 24.43
C ASN A 42 12.74 8.05 24.00
N ASN A 43 11.51 7.64 23.65
CA ASN A 43 10.43 8.47 23.14
C ASN A 43 10.76 9.23 21.85
N ARG A 44 11.64 8.69 21.00
CA ARG A 44 11.96 9.24 19.69
C ARG A 44 11.18 8.49 18.61
N PRO A 45 10.75 9.16 17.52
CA PRO A 45 10.17 8.46 16.37
C PRO A 45 11.12 7.38 15.85
N ALA A 46 10.57 6.22 15.51
CA ALA A 46 11.31 5.09 14.93
C ALA A 46 11.01 4.96 13.42
N PRO A 47 11.62 5.80 12.55
CA PRO A 47 11.31 5.83 11.11
C PRO A 47 11.88 4.62 10.35
N ASP A 48 12.88 3.94 10.90
CA ASP A 48 13.63 2.89 10.20
C ASP A 48 12.94 1.52 10.20
N LEU A 49 11.70 1.45 10.71
CA LEU A 49 10.94 0.20 10.79
C LEU A 49 10.52 -0.29 9.41
N GLN A 50 10.80 -1.56 9.15
CA GLN A 50 10.51 -2.22 7.89
C GLN A 50 9.14 -2.91 7.92
N ARG A 51 8.55 -3.15 6.74
CA ARG A 51 7.22 -3.76 6.59
C ARG A 51 7.07 -5.11 7.31
N ASP A 52 8.13 -5.91 7.36
CA ASP A 52 8.17 -7.22 8.00
C ASP A 52 8.14 -7.17 9.53
N GLN A 53 8.28 -5.97 10.12
CA GLN A 53 8.13 -5.72 11.55
C GLN A 53 6.70 -5.33 11.94
N PHE A 54 5.75 -5.38 10.99
CA PHE A 54 4.34 -5.08 11.20
C PHE A 54 3.46 -6.27 10.84
N GLU A 55 2.47 -6.54 11.69
CA GLU A 55 1.42 -7.53 11.44
C GLU A 55 0.07 -6.85 11.68
N ILE A 56 -0.84 -6.96 10.70
CA ILE A 56 -2.20 -6.44 10.81
C ILE A 56 -3.13 -7.63 10.99
N TYR A 57 -4.06 -7.53 11.93
CA TYR A 57 -5.09 -8.54 12.15
C TYR A 57 -6.46 -7.90 12.06
N GLU A 58 -7.39 -8.60 11.41
CA GLU A 58 -8.82 -8.30 11.44
C GLU A 58 -9.52 -9.51 12.05
N GLU A 59 -10.20 -9.32 13.18
CA GLU A 59 -10.89 -10.41 13.90
C GLU A 59 -9.98 -11.62 14.20
N SER A 60 -8.72 -11.36 14.54
CA SER A 60 -7.66 -12.38 14.75
C SER A 60 -7.15 -13.08 13.49
N GLN A 61 -7.63 -12.70 12.30
CA GLN A 61 -7.10 -13.19 11.03
C GLN A 61 -5.99 -12.26 10.51
N PRO A 62 -4.78 -12.79 10.21
CA PRO A 62 -3.69 -11.98 9.68
C PRO A 62 -4.04 -11.45 8.28
N GLN A 63 -3.83 -10.15 8.08
CA GLN A 63 -4.10 -9.44 6.85
C GLN A 63 -2.80 -9.10 6.12
N LYS A 64 -2.82 -9.20 4.79
CA LYS A 64 -1.68 -8.86 3.96
C LYS A 64 -1.57 -7.34 3.80
N ILE A 65 -0.42 -6.79 4.15
CA ILE A 65 -0.09 -5.39 3.89
C ILE A 65 0.26 -5.23 2.40
N GLU A 66 -0.66 -4.76 1.56
CA GLU A 66 -0.40 -4.55 0.12
C GLU A 66 0.48 -3.31 -0.15
N VAL A 67 0.30 -2.25 0.63
CA VAL A 67 1.04 -0.99 0.52
C VAL A 67 1.62 -0.64 1.89
N PHE A 68 2.91 -0.28 1.92
CA PHE A 68 3.59 0.18 3.13
C PHE A 68 4.31 1.48 2.83
N GLU A 69 3.94 2.55 3.53
CA GLU A 69 4.50 3.89 3.39
C GLU A 69 5.04 4.33 4.76
N PRO A 70 6.38 4.35 4.97
CA PRO A 70 6.99 4.81 6.22
C PRO A 70 6.76 6.31 6.48
N GLU A 71 6.64 7.07 5.39
CA GLU A 71 6.40 8.50 5.39
C GLU A 71 5.02 8.76 4.83
N THR A 72 4.11 9.28 5.66
CA THR A 72 2.78 9.65 5.19
C THR A 72 2.89 10.95 4.39
N ARG A 73 2.43 10.94 3.13
CA ARG A 73 2.30 12.17 2.32
C ARG A 73 1.01 12.93 2.63
N GLN A 74 0.38 12.64 3.77
CA GLN A 74 -0.85 13.32 4.16
C GLN A 74 -0.55 14.80 4.47
N PRO A 75 -1.39 15.73 3.99
CA PRO A 75 -1.28 17.13 4.40
C PRO A 75 -1.39 17.23 5.93
N LEU A 76 -0.37 17.82 6.56
CA LEU A 76 -0.41 18.11 7.99
C LEU A 76 -1.19 19.41 8.21
N ASP A 77 -2.39 19.32 8.76
CA ASP A 77 -3.16 20.49 9.20
C ASP A 77 -2.72 20.86 10.62
N LEU A 78 -1.77 21.81 10.74
CA LEU A 78 -1.27 22.30 12.01
C LEU A 78 -1.90 23.65 12.38
N ALA A 79 -2.60 23.71 13.52
CA ALA A 79 -3.11 24.95 14.10
C ALA A 79 -2.23 25.37 15.29
N LEU A 80 -1.48 26.47 15.13
CA LEU A 80 -0.70 27.07 16.20
C LEU A 80 -1.49 28.25 16.79
N MET A 81 -1.81 28.18 18.08
CA MET A 81 -2.43 29.28 18.81
C MET A 81 -1.38 29.91 19.73
N ILE A 82 -1.00 31.15 19.42
CA ILE A 82 -0.06 31.95 20.22
C ILE A 82 -0.88 32.91 21.07
N ASP A 83 -0.69 32.87 22.39
CA ASP A 83 -1.24 33.90 23.26
C ASP A 83 -0.41 35.19 23.10
N CYS A 84 -1.04 36.27 22.64
CA CYS A 84 -0.44 37.59 22.50
C CYS A 84 -0.95 38.57 23.56
N SER A 85 -1.49 38.06 24.68
CA SER A 85 -1.94 38.90 25.78
C SER A 85 -0.78 39.74 26.36
N LEU A 86 -1.11 40.92 26.92
CA LEU A 86 -0.13 41.88 27.44
C LEU A 86 0.78 41.29 28.54
N SER A 87 0.43 40.17 29.17
CA SER A 87 1.25 39.46 30.15
C SER A 87 2.44 38.70 29.55
N GLU A 88 2.40 38.38 28.25
CA GLU A 88 3.45 37.64 27.52
C GLU A 88 4.53 38.55 26.92
N ILE A 89 4.35 39.88 26.98
CA ILE A 89 5.28 40.87 26.39
C ILE A 89 6.67 40.82 27.04
N LYS A 90 6.81 40.27 28.25
CA LYS A 90 8.10 40.13 28.93
C LYS A 90 8.95 38.98 28.36
N GLU A 91 8.34 37.99 27.70
CA GLU A 91 9.04 36.82 27.17
C GLU A 91 9.39 36.95 25.67
N LEU A 92 8.67 37.81 24.93
CA LEU A 92 8.96 38.13 23.52
C LEU A 92 10.22 38.97 23.29
N GLN A 93 10.87 39.47 24.35
CA GLN A 93 12.09 40.30 24.24
C GLN A 93 13.40 39.49 24.09
N PHE A 94 13.36 38.17 23.94
CA PHE A 94 14.56 37.33 23.81
C PHE A 94 14.93 36.90 22.37
N GLU A 95 14.31 37.45 21.32
CA GLU A 95 14.75 37.25 19.93
C GLU A 95 15.10 38.56 19.21
N THR A 96 15.79 39.46 19.89
CA THR A 96 16.63 40.48 19.22
C THR A 96 17.94 40.60 19.99
N GLU A 97 18.80 39.60 19.79
CA GLU A 97 20.27 39.67 19.75
C GLU A 97 20.85 38.29 20.07
N ARG A 98 21.14 37.50 19.03
CA ARG A 98 22.50 37.05 18.65
C ARG A 98 22.48 36.28 17.34
#